data_AF-G7TJG7-F1
#
_entry.id   AF-G7TJG7-F1
#
_cell.length_a   1.000
_cell.length_b   1.000
_cell.length_c   1.000
_cell.angle_alpha   90.00
_cell.angle_beta   90.00
_cell.angle_gamma   90.00
#
_symmetry.space_group_name_H-M   'P 1'
#
loop_
_entity.id
_entity.type
_entity.pdbx_description
1 polymer ?
#
loop_
_entity_poly.entity_id
_entity_poly.type
_entity_poly.pdbx_seq_one_letter_code
_entity_poly.pdbx_strand_id
1 'polypeptide(L)'
;MGSDDWSRWLFAASALAVQTEAVGPPVTSTRSRADQAGWMWRIPLQHRVGNGIVYSSRYMDQDSARAVLERNLTGRALTEPPPLRVTPN
;
A
#
# COMPACT_ATOMS: atom_id res chain seq x y z
N MET A 1 9.59 24.82 12.83
CA MET A 1 8.26 24.49 13.38
C MET A 1 8.26 23.00 13.64
N GLY A 2 7.96 22.56 14.86
CA GLY A 2 7.86 21.14 15.18
C GLY A 2 6.51 20.61 14.70
N SER A 3 6.50 19.46 14.05
CA SER A 3 5.27 18.73 13.70
C SER A 3 4.83 17.85 14.86
N ASP A 4 3.52 17.66 15.04
CA ASP A 4 2.97 16.93 16.19
C ASP A 4 2.97 15.42 15.91
N ASP A 5 3.82 14.66 16.62
CA ASP A 5 3.87 13.20 16.41
C ASP A 5 2.57 12.50 16.87
N TRP A 6 1.84 11.93 15.90
CA TRP A 6 0.59 11.20 16.13
C TRP A 6 0.75 9.68 16.15
N SER A 7 2.00 9.17 16.21
CA SER A 7 2.30 7.74 16.19
C SER A 7 1.67 6.93 17.34
N ARG A 8 1.18 7.60 18.39
CA ARG A 8 0.41 6.96 19.47
C ARG A 8 -0.99 6.50 19.04
N TRP A 9 -1.54 7.09 17.98
CA TRP A 9 -2.86 6.75 17.44
C TRP A 9 -2.77 6.13 16.05
N LEU A 10 -1.79 6.55 15.24
CA LEU A 10 -1.57 6.07 13.88
C LEU A 10 -0.26 5.28 13.82
N PHE A 11 -0.36 3.95 13.96
CA PHE A 11 0.84 3.09 14.03
C PHE A 11 1.53 2.86 12.68
N ALA A 12 0.82 3.07 11.58
CA ALA A 12 1.32 2.78 10.26
C ALA A 12 2.29 3.86 9.79
N ALA A 13 3.50 3.46 9.42
CA ALA A 13 4.60 4.37 9.12
C ALA A 13 5.47 3.90 7.93
N SER A 14 5.02 2.87 7.22
CA SER A 14 5.75 2.27 6.13
C SER A 14 4.80 1.86 5.02
N ALA A 15 5.26 1.93 3.77
CA ALA A 15 4.47 1.51 2.63
C ALA A 15 5.33 0.87 1.53
N LEU A 16 4.69 0.04 0.71
CA LEU A 16 5.21 -0.48 -0.56
C LEU A 16 4.19 -0.16 -1.65
N ALA A 17 4.63 0.34 -2.81
CA ALA A 17 3.76 0.78 -3.89
C ALA A 17 4.15 0.14 -5.23
N VAL A 18 3.19 -0.43 -5.95
CA VAL A 18 3.42 -1.11 -7.24
C VAL A 18 2.32 -0.79 -8.24
N GLN A 19 2.71 -0.58 -9.49
CA GLN A 19 1.77 -0.48 -10.60
C GLN A 19 1.53 -1.87 -11.20
N THR A 20 0.28 -2.20 -11.53
CA THR A 20 -0.06 -3.38 -12.33
C THR A 20 -0.78 -3.02 -13.61
N GLU A 21 -0.75 -3.92 -14.58
CA GLU A 21 -1.58 -3.83 -15.79
C GLU A 21 -3.07 -3.77 -15.43
N ALA A 22 -3.85 -3.03 -16.22
CA ALA A 22 -5.31 -3.06 -16.12
C ALA A 22 -5.83 -4.37 -16.74
N VAL A 23 -6.58 -5.15 -15.97
CA VAL A 23 -7.18 -6.43 -16.40
C VAL A 23 -8.65 -6.32 -16.79
N GLY A 24 -9.19 -5.10 -16.82
CA GLY A 24 -10.59 -4.83 -17.11
C GLY A 24 -10.93 -3.34 -16.96
N PRO A 25 -12.20 -2.96 -17.19
CA PRO A 25 -12.65 -1.57 -17.07
C PRO A 25 -12.37 -0.99 -15.67
N PRO A 26 -12.01 0.30 -15.56
CA PRO A 26 -11.77 0.93 -14.27
C PRO A 26 -13.08 1.01 -13.47
N VAL A 27 -13.05 0.52 -12.23
CA VAL A 27 -14.14 0.77 -11.27
C VAL A 27 -14.07 2.20 -10.77
N THR A 28 -15.20 2.78 -10.35
CA THR A 28 -15.29 4.20 -9.95
C THR A 28 -14.87 4.47 -8.51
N SER A 29 -14.44 3.45 -7.78
CA SER A 29 -14.05 3.56 -6.37
C SER A 29 -12.63 3.07 -6.12
N THR A 30 -11.96 3.75 -5.18
CA THR A 30 -10.74 3.24 -4.58
C THR A 30 -11.09 2.14 -3.59
N ARG A 31 -10.39 1.01 -3.66
CA ARG A 31 -10.52 -0.04 -2.65
C ARG A 31 -9.50 0.18 -1.54
N SER A 32 -9.96 0.19 -0.30
CA SER A 32 -9.13 0.06 0.90
C SER A 32 -9.47 -1.28 1.57
N ARG A 33 -8.51 -2.21 1.64
CA ARG A 33 -8.69 -3.54 2.25
C ARG A 33 -7.82 -3.64 3.50
N ALA A 34 -8.43 -3.84 4.66
CA ALA A 34 -7.69 -4.14 5.88
C ALA A 34 -6.93 -5.48 5.77
N ASP A 35 -5.75 -5.53 6.40
CA ASP A 35 -4.94 -6.74 6.60
C ASP A 35 -4.37 -6.76 8.03
N GLN A 36 -3.57 -7.77 8.41
CA GLN A 36 -3.23 -8.04 9.81
C GLN A 36 -2.52 -6.88 10.53
N ALA A 37 -1.67 -6.13 9.83
CA ALA A 37 -0.85 -5.06 10.40
C ALA A 37 -0.88 -3.77 9.57
N GLY A 38 -1.96 -3.57 8.80
CA GLY A 38 -2.02 -2.51 7.82
C GLY A 38 -3.25 -2.58 6.92
N TRP A 39 -3.17 -1.92 5.78
CA TRP A 39 -4.22 -1.94 4.77
C TRP A 39 -3.62 -1.79 3.37
N MET A 40 -4.33 -2.29 2.37
CA MET A 40 -3.95 -2.19 0.97
C MET A 40 -4.87 -1.28 0.19
N TRP A 41 -4.29 -0.42 -0.65
CA TRP A 41 -5.04 0.35 -1.63
C TRP A 41 -5.04 -0.32 -3.00
N ARG A 42 -6.11 -0.07 -3.76
CA ARG A 42 -6.19 -0.32 -5.20
C ARG A 42 -6.92 0.84 -5.86
N ILE A 43 -6.23 1.54 -6.75
CA ILE A 43 -6.70 2.75 -7.45
C ILE A 43 -6.64 2.47 -8.95
N PRO A 44 -7.78 2.23 -9.61
CA PRO A 44 -7.82 2.05 -11.06
C PRO A 44 -7.58 3.39 -11.77
N LEU A 45 -6.67 3.38 -12.75
CA LEU A 45 -6.44 4.47 -13.69
C LEU A 45 -6.89 4.04 -15.10
N GLN A 46 -6.83 4.95 -16.06
CA GLN A 46 -7.29 4.67 -17.44
C GLN A 46 -6.58 3.48 -18.10
N HIS A 47 -5.28 3.25 -17.80
CA HIS A 47 -4.46 2.24 -18.48
C HIS A 47 -3.69 1.30 -17.55
N ARG A 48 -3.79 1.50 -16.23
CA ARG A 48 -3.06 0.72 -15.22
C ARG A 48 -3.77 0.80 -13.88
N VAL A 49 -3.30 0.04 -12.90
CA VAL A 49 -3.81 0.09 -11.53
C VAL A 49 -2.67 0.40 -10.56
N GLY A 50 -2.86 1.42 -9.72
CA GLY A 50 -1.96 1.68 -8.61
C GLY A 50 -2.34 0.84 -7.39
N ASN A 51 -1.40 0.07 -6.87
CA ASN A 51 -1.59 -0.78 -5.70
C ASN A 51 -0.51 -0.45 -4.65
N GLY A 52 -0.80 -0.78 -3.41
CA GLY A 52 0.21 -0.75 -2.37
C GLY A 52 -0.34 -1.18 -1.04
N ILE A 53 0.57 -1.39 -0.10
CA ILE A 53 0.26 -1.72 1.29
C ILE A 53 0.86 -0.64 2.18
N VAL A 54 0.07 -0.11 3.09
CA VAL A 54 0.54 0.68 4.24
C VAL A 54 0.54 -0.23 5.45
N TYR A 55 1.65 -0.30 6.18
CA TYR A 55 1.82 -1.18 7.33
C TYR A 55 2.59 -0.51 8.46
N SER A 56 2.52 -1.11 9.64
CA SER A 56 3.32 -0.71 10.80
C SER A 56 4.52 -1.63 10.96
N SER A 57 5.72 -1.06 10.90
CA SER A 57 6.98 -1.78 11.14
C SER A 57 7.13 -2.33 12.56
N ARG A 58 6.26 -1.93 13.50
CA ARG A 58 6.18 -2.52 14.84
C ARG A 58 5.52 -3.91 14.84
N TYR A 59 4.72 -4.21 13.82
CA TYR A 59 3.87 -5.40 13.77
C TYR A 59 4.07 -6.27 12.52
N MET A 60 4.74 -5.76 11.48
CA MET A 60 5.02 -6.48 10.23
C MET A 60 6.30 -5.97 9.60
N ASP A 61 7.20 -6.88 9.23
CA ASP A 61 8.42 -6.55 8.49
C ASP A 61 8.13 -6.32 6.98
N GLN A 62 9.12 -5.78 6.27
CA GLN A 62 8.97 -5.41 4.86
C GLN A 62 8.74 -6.61 3.94
N ASP A 63 9.35 -7.76 4.22
CA ASP A 63 9.26 -8.95 3.37
C ASP A 63 7.89 -9.61 3.53
N SER A 64 7.38 -9.68 4.76
CA SER A 64 6.02 -10.07 5.07
C SER A 64 5.01 -9.15 4.38
N ALA A 65 5.21 -7.82 4.44
CA ALA A 65 4.35 -6.85 3.75
C ALA A 65 4.38 -7.02 2.23
N ARG A 66 5.56 -7.29 1.65
CA ARG A 66 5.74 -7.59 0.22
C ARG A 66 4.98 -8.85 -0.19
N ALA A 67 5.11 -9.94 0.58
CA ALA A 67 4.40 -11.18 0.31
C ALA A 67 2.88 -11.01 0.37
N VAL A 68 2.37 -10.20 1.31
CA VAL A 68 0.94 -9.83 1.37
C VAL A 68 0.53 -9.03 0.14
N LEU A 69 1.30 -8.02 -0.25
CA LEU A 69 1.03 -7.20 -1.44
C LEU A 69 0.96 -8.06 -2.70
N GLU A 70 2.01 -8.85 -2.97
CA GLU A 70 2.14 -9.70 -4.16
C GLU A 70 0.98 -10.71 -4.27
N ARG A 71 0.61 -11.36 -3.17
CA ARG A 71 -0.54 -12.29 -3.12
C ARG A 71 -1.87 -11.64 -3.50
N ASN A 72 -2.00 -10.31 -3.34
CA ASN A 72 -3.25 -9.58 -3.58
C ASN A 72 -3.27 -8.80 -4.90
N LEU A 73 -2.19 -8.86 -5.70
CA LEU A 73 -2.15 -8.21 -7.00
C LEU A 73 -3.04 -8.90 -8.02
N THR A 74 -3.52 -8.12 -8.98
CA THR A 74 -4.19 -8.62 -10.17
C THR A 74 -3.58 -7.95 -11.38
N GLY A 75 -3.19 -8.76 -12.36
CA GLY A 75 -2.38 -8.31 -13.50
C GLY A 75 -0.88 -8.36 -13.19
N ARG A 76 -0.07 -8.24 -14.24
CA ARG A 76 1.40 -8.24 -14.12
C ARG A 76 1.88 -6.96 -13.45
N ALA A 77 2.90 -7.07 -12.59
CA ALA A 77 3.59 -5.90 -12.03
C ALA A 77 4.39 -5.17 -13.11
N LEU A 78 4.22 -3.85 -13.19
CA LEU A 78 4.90 -2.97 -14.15
C LEU A 78 6.12 -2.27 -13.53
N THR A 79 6.21 -2.27 -12.20
CA THR A 79 7.29 -1.63 -11.45
C THR A 79 7.71 -2.54 -10.29
N GLU A 80 8.94 -2.40 -9.82
CA GLU A 80 9.29 -2.91 -8.50
C GLU A 80 8.65 -2.05 -7.41
N PRO A 81 8.30 -2.60 -6.23
CA PRO A 81 7.76 -1.82 -5.13
C PRO A 81 8.89 -1.22 -4.29
N PRO A 82 9.20 0.09 -4.42
CA PRO A 82 10.15 0.74 -3.52
C PRO A 82 9.54 0.83 -2.11
N PRO A 83 10.36 0.72 -1.06
CA PRO A 83 9.94 1.03 0.29
C PRO A 83 9.78 2.54 0.47
N LEU A 84 8.67 2.92 1.10
CA LEU A 84 8.41 4.29 1.54
C LEU A 84 8.29 4.31 3.06
N ARG A 85 8.82 5.35 3.69
CA ARG A 85 8.61 5.65 5.10
C ARG A 85 7.74 6.90 5.21
N VAL A 86 6.72 6.82 6.04
CA VAL A 86 5.76 7.91 6.27
C VAL A 86 5.68 8.13 7.78
N THR A 87 5.78 9.36 8.22
CA THR A 87 5.61 9.70 9.64
C THR A 87 4.27 10.42 9.77
N PRO A 88 3.36 9.99 10.66
CA PRO A 88 2.15 10.74 10.95
C PRO A 88 2.50 11.90 11.89
N ASN A 89 2.37 13.13 11.41
CA ASN A 89 2.90 14.33 12.03
C ASN A 89 1.95 15.54 11.95
#